data_AF-A0A0H3KSF0-F1
#
_entry.id   AF-A0A0H3KSF0-F1
#
_cell.length_a   1.000
_cell.length_b   1.000
_cell.length_c   1.000
_cell.angle_alpha   90.00
_cell.angle_beta   90.00
_cell.angle_gamma   90.00
#
_symmetry.space_group_name_H-M   'P 1'
#
loop_
_entity.id
_entity.type
_entity.pdbx_description
1 polymer ?
#
loop_
_entity_poly.entity_id
_entity_poly.type
_entity_poly.pdbx_seq_one_letter_code
_entity_poly.pdbx_strand_id
1 'polypeptide(L)'
;MNEITTMPELEACGWFVRTKRTDVDPSGLLVADCSAANDRGSMLATLFAASPNMAEILEIVAADADAGTIMLTSGVRLAIDAALIKAGRKKAPEPVRHFTINGGV
;
A
#
# COMPACT_ATOMS: atom_id res chain seq x y z
N MET A 1 9.71 -18.48 -17.93
CA MET A 1 9.03 -18.01 -16.71
C MET A 1 7.92 -17.09 -17.19
N ASN A 2 6.65 -17.45 -16.99
CA ASN A 2 5.56 -16.58 -17.41
C ASN A 2 5.50 -15.39 -16.46
N GLU A 3 5.49 -14.18 -17.01
CA GLU A 3 5.38 -12.95 -16.25
C GLU A 3 3.98 -12.88 -15.64
N ILE A 4 3.91 -12.78 -14.31
CA ILE A 4 2.64 -12.59 -13.61
C ILE A 4 2.26 -11.12 -13.80
N THR A 5 1.29 -10.86 -14.67
CA THR A 5 0.84 -9.49 -15.02
C THR A 5 -0.18 -8.92 -14.04
N THR A 6 -0.82 -9.78 -13.24
CA THR A 6 -1.77 -9.40 -12.19
C THR A 6 -1.47 -10.17 -10.91
N MET A 7 -1.41 -9.45 -9.79
CA MET A 7 -1.16 -10.09 -8.50
C MET A 7 -2.37 -10.96 -8.14
N PRO A 8 -2.19 -12.27 -7.88
CA PRO A 8 -3.28 -13.10 -7.37
C PRO A 8 -3.74 -12.54 -6.02
N GLU A 9 -5.04 -12.66 -5.72
CA GLU A 9 -5.60 -12.24 -4.44
C GLU A 9 -4.84 -12.93 -3.30
N LEU A 10 -4.69 -12.27 -2.14
CA LEU A 10 -4.01 -12.84 -0.99
C LEU A 10 -5.03 -13.32 0.04
N GLU A 11 -4.72 -14.41 0.72
CA GLU A 11 -5.52 -14.91 1.85
C GLU A 11 -4.65 -15.18 3.07
N ALA A 12 -5.24 -14.99 4.25
CA ALA A 12 -4.62 -15.33 5.52
C ALA A 12 -5.05 -16.75 5.93
N CYS A 13 -4.08 -17.63 6.16
CA CYS A 13 -4.27 -19.01 6.60
C CYS A 13 -3.61 -19.20 7.97
N GLY A 14 -4.31 -18.85 9.04
CA GLY A 14 -3.72 -18.82 10.38
C GLY A 14 -2.66 -17.73 10.45
N TRP A 15 -1.39 -18.10 10.69
CA TRP A 15 -0.26 -17.17 10.75
C TRP A 15 0.43 -16.92 9.40
N PHE A 16 -0.03 -17.57 8.33
CA PHE A 16 0.57 -17.46 7.01
C PHE A 16 -0.27 -16.59 6.07
N VAL A 17 0.40 -15.90 5.15
CA VAL A 17 -0.24 -15.24 4.00
C VAL A 17 0.11 -16.03 2.75
N ARG A 18 -0.90 -16.34 1.94
CA ARG A 18 -0.72 -17.10 0.71
C ARG A 18 -1.43 -16.43 -0.46
N THR A 19 -1.05 -16.80 -1.68
CA THR A 19 -1.88 -16.50 -2.84
C THR A 19 -3.16 -17.33 -2.74
N LYS A 20 -4.29 -16.66 -2.80
CA LYS A 20 -5.62 -17.27 -2.81
C LYS A 20 -5.71 -18.25 -3.96
N ARG A 21 -6.14 -19.46 -3.63
CA ARG A 21 -6.33 -20.62 -4.50
C ARG A 21 -6.73 -20.23 -5.93
N THR A 22 -5.80 -20.37 -6.87
CA THR A 22 -6.13 -20.57 -8.28
C THR A 22 -6.24 -22.07 -8.51
N ASP A 23 -7.05 -22.45 -9.49
CA ASP A 23 -7.39 -23.78 -10.02
C ASP A 23 -6.26 -24.84 -10.16
N VAL A 24 -5.00 -24.49 -9.90
CA VAL A 24 -3.79 -25.28 -10.16
C VAL A 24 -3.10 -25.88 -8.91
N ASP A 25 -3.26 -25.32 -7.70
CA ASP A 25 -2.67 -25.87 -6.46
C ASP A 25 -3.60 -25.63 -5.25
N PRO A 26 -4.01 -26.69 -4.50
CA PRO A 26 -4.87 -26.55 -3.33
C PRO A 26 -4.31 -25.66 -2.21
N SER A 27 -3.00 -25.44 -2.19
CA SER A 27 -2.29 -24.82 -1.06
C SER A 27 -1.90 -23.37 -1.28
N GLY A 28 -1.87 -22.88 -2.53
CA GLY A 28 -1.36 -21.55 -2.88
C GLY A 28 0.15 -21.38 -2.61
N LEU A 29 0.77 -20.34 -3.16
CA LEU A 29 2.16 -20.01 -2.83
C LEU A 29 2.22 -19.25 -1.51
N LEU A 30 3.17 -19.61 -0.64
CA LEU A 30 3.46 -18.87 0.58
C LEU A 30 4.07 -17.50 0.23
N VAL A 31 3.45 -16.43 0.72
CA VAL A 31 3.87 -15.03 0.50
C VAL A 31 4.52 -14.45 1.75
N ALA A 32 3.99 -14.77 2.94
CA ALA A 32 4.56 -14.33 4.21
C ALA A 32 4.28 -15.31 5.36
N ASP A 33 5.18 -15.34 6.33
CA ASP A 33 5.02 -16.04 7.60
C ASP A 33 5.04 -15.01 8.74
N CYS A 34 3.89 -14.86 9.42
CA CYS A 34 3.71 -13.92 10.52
C CYS A 34 3.83 -14.61 11.90
N SER A 35 4.26 -15.87 11.98
CA SER A 35 4.35 -16.62 13.24
C SER A 35 5.31 -16.02 14.26
N ALA A 36 6.32 -15.27 13.81
CA ALA A 36 7.25 -14.54 14.67
C ALA A 36 6.57 -13.48 15.56
N ALA A 37 5.34 -13.08 15.25
CA ALA A 37 4.56 -12.13 16.06
C ALA A 37 3.73 -12.82 17.18
N ASN A 38 4.04 -14.08 17.51
CA ASN A 38 3.37 -14.87 18.53
C ASN A 38 1.84 -14.84 18.33
N ASP A 39 1.08 -14.56 19.38
CA ASP A 39 -0.39 -14.54 19.39
C ASP A 39 -1.02 -13.53 18.42
N ARG A 40 -0.23 -12.57 17.89
CA ARG A 40 -0.70 -11.59 16.90
C ARG A 40 -0.48 -12.03 15.46
N GLY A 41 0.17 -13.17 15.23
CA GLY A 41 0.54 -13.63 13.88
C GLY A 41 -0.67 -13.74 12.96
N SER A 42 -1.83 -14.17 13.47
CA SER A 42 -3.04 -14.33 12.65
C SER A 42 -3.64 -12.98 12.26
N MET A 43 -3.72 -12.06 13.21
CA MET A 43 -4.16 -10.69 12.97
C MET A 43 -3.25 -9.99 11.94
N LEU A 44 -1.92 -10.15 12.04
CA LEU A 44 -0.98 -9.58 11.07
C LEU A 44 -1.13 -10.22 9.69
N ALA A 45 -1.29 -11.54 9.61
CA ALA A 45 -1.53 -12.22 8.33
C ALA A 45 -2.80 -11.69 7.65
N THR A 46 -3.88 -11.49 8.41
CA THR A 46 -5.11 -10.87 7.89
C THR A 46 -4.89 -9.45 7.41
N LEU A 47 -4.19 -8.61 8.19
CA LEU A 47 -3.89 -7.23 7.82
C LEU A 47 -3.04 -7.16 6.53
N PHE A 48 -2.06 -8.05 6.42
CA PHE A 48 -1.15 -8.12 5.27
C PHE A 48 -1.87 -8.61 4.01
N ALA A 49 -2.74 -9.61 4.12
CA ALA A 49 -3.57 -10.06 3.02
C ALA A 49 -4.52 -8.96 2.51
N ALA A 50 -5.03 -8.12 3.42
CA ALA A 50 -5.93 -7.01 3.09
C ALA A 50 -5.21 -5.73 2.61
N SER A 51 -3.89 -5.59 2.85
CA SER A 51 -3.17 -4.34 2.58
C SER A 51 -3.17 -3.89 1.12
N PRO A 52 -3.13 -4.77 0.09
CA PRO A 52 -3.21 -4.34 -1.30
C PRO A 52 -4.53 -3.60 -1.59
N ASN A 53 -5.66 -4.14 -1.12
CA ASN A 53 -6.98 -3.53 -1.32
C ASN A 53 -7.09 -2.19 -0.57
N MET A 54 -6.55 -2.10 0.64
CA MET A 54 -6.53 -0.83 1.37
C MET A 54 -5.68 0.23 0.65
N ALA A 55 -4.53 -0.17 0.09
CA ALA A 55 -3.67 0.74 -0.67
C ALA A 55 -4.38 1.25 -1.93
N GLU A 56 -5.08 0.38 -2.66
CA GLU A 56 -5.88 0.75 -3.84
C GLU A 56 -6.98 1.77 -3.49
N ILE A 57 -7.71 1.57 -2.39
CA ILE A 57 -8.72 2.54 -1.95
C ILE A 57 -8.08 3.89 -1.60
N LEU A 58 -6.90 3.90 -0.97
CA LEU A 58 -6.18 5.14 -0.70
C LEU A 58 -5.71 5.84 -1.98
N GLU A 59 -5.33 5.10 -3.03
CA GLU A 59 -5.01 5.67 -4.35
C GLU A 59 -6.23 6.35 -4.97
N ILE A 60 -7.41 5.71 -4.91
CA ILE A 60 -8.67 6.28 -5.40
C ILE A 60 -9.00 7.58 -4.65
N VAL A 61 -8.95 7.56 -3.32
CA VAL A 61 -9.22 8.75 -2.49
C VAL A 61 -8.23 9.88 -2.78
N ALA A 62 -6.94 9.56 -2.96
CA ALA A 62 -5.93 10.55 -3.32
C ALA A 62 -6.22 11.15 -4.70
N ALA A 63 -6.58 10.33 -5.69
CA ALA A 63 -6.92 10.78 -7.04
C ALA A 63 -8.17 11.68 -7.05
N ASP A 64 -9.22 11.33 -6.30
CA ASP A 64 -10.43 12.15 -6.18
C ASP A 64 -10.14 13.50 -5.51
N ALA A 65 -9.27 13.52 -4.50
CA ALA A 65 -8.84 14.76 -3.85
C ALA A 65 -7.94 15.61 -4.76
N ASP A 66 -7.08 14.98 -5.55
CA ASP A 66 -6.24 15.65 -6.55
C ASP A 66 -7.08 16.24 -7.70
N ALA A 67 -8.17 15.57 -8.09
CA ALA A 67 -9.15 16.05 -9.07
C ALA A 67 -10.13 17.11 -8.52
N GLY A 68 -10.14 17.33 -7.20
CA GLY A 68 -11.06 18.27 -6.54
C GLY A 68 -12.50 17.76 -6.38
N THR A 69 -12.73 16.47 -6.63
CA THR A 69 -14.04 15.80 -6.42
C THR A 69 -14.41 15.76 -4.95
N ILE A 70 -13.40 15.60 -4.07
CA ILE A 70 -13.57 15.62 -2.61
C ILE A 70 -12.61 16.62 -1.98
N MET A 71 -13.04 17.22 -0.87
CA MET A 71 -12.22 18.13 -0.07
C MET A 71 -11.69 17.42 1.16
N LEU A 72 -10.37 17.21 1.20
CA LEU A 72 -9.65 16.74 2.37
C LEU A 72 -8.89 17.90 3.01
N THR A 73 -8.78 17.89 4.34
CA THR A 73 -7.88 18.82 5.02
C THR A 73 -6.43 18.51 4.62
N SER A 74 -5.57 19.54 4.59
CA SER A 74 -4.18 19.40 4.14
C SER A 74 -3.40 18.33 4.89
N GLY A 75 -3.63 18.20 6.20
CA GLY A 75 -3.01 17.16 7.02
C GLY A 75 -3.40 15.74 6.64
N VAL A 76 -4.68 15.51 6.30
CA VAL A 76 -5.17 14.19 5.86
C VAL A 76 -4.57 13.82 4.51
N ARG A 77 -4.54 14.77 3.56
CA ARG A 77 -3.94 14.55 2.23
C ARG A 77 -2.46 14.18 2.35
N LEU A 78 -1.71 14.88 3.21
CA LEU A 78 -0.31 14.59 3.47
C LEU A 78 -0.09 13.19 4.08
N ALA A 79 -0.96 12.75 4.98
CA ALA A 79 -0.85 11.43 5.61
C ALA A 79 -1.14 10.29 4.60
N ILE A 80 -2.14 10.45 3.74
CA ILE A 80 -2.46 9.49 2.67
C ILE A 80 -1.28 9.40 1.69
N ASP A 81 -0.76 10.54 1.24
CA ASP A 81 0.38 10.57 0.32
C ASP A 81 1.61 9.88 0.93
N ALA A 82 1.90 10.12 2.20
CA ALA A 82 3.00 9.46 2.90
C ALA A 82 2.81 7.93 2.94
N ALA A 83 1.60 7.44 3.21
CA ALA A 83 1.29 6.02 3.21
C ALA A 83 1.46 5.39 1.83
N LEU A 84 0.94 6.02 0.78
CA LEU A 84 1.07 5.55 -0.60
C LEU A 84 2.52 5.58 -1.09
N ILE A 85 3.30 6.61 -0.74
CA ILE A 85 4.74 6.68 -1.03
C ILE A 85 5.46 5.52 -0.35
N LYS A 86 5.16 5.25 0.93
CA LYS A 86 5.78 4.13 1.66
C LYS A 86 5.41 2.77 1.08
N ALA A 87 4.21 2.63 0.54
CA ALA A 87 3.74 1.43 -0.16
C ALA A 87 4.30 1.28 -1.59
N GLY A 88 5.08 2.25 -2.09
CA GLY A 88 5.60 2.25 -3.46
C GLY A 88 4.54 2.54 -4.53
N ARG A 89 3.41 3.09 -4.12
CA ARG A 89 2.19 3.34 -4.92
C ARG A 89 2.08 4.79 -5.42
N LYS A 90 2.84 5.72 -4.83
CA LYS A 90 2.96 7.12 -5.25
C LYS A 90 4.42 7.55 -5.29
N LYS A 91 4.82 8.36 -6.28
CA LYS A 91 6.17 8.91 -6.35
C LYS A 91 6.36 9.94 -5.23
N ALA A 92 7.48 9.85 -4.50
CA ALA A 92 7.85 10.88 -3.55
C ALA A 92 8.03 12.23 -4.28
N PRO A 93 7.64 13.37 -3.67
CA PRO A 93 7.89 14.67 -4.25
C PRO A 93 9.38 14.90 -4.42
N GLU A 94 9.77 15.56 -5.51
CA GLU A 94 11.15 15.97 -5.73
C GLU A 94 11.60 16.93 -4.62
N PRO A 95 12.83 16.81 -4.10
CA PRO A 95 13.35 17.71 -3.09
C PRO A 95 13.26 19.17 -3.55
N VAL A 96 12.59 20.01 -2.76
CA VAL A 96 12.44 21.43 -3.07
C VAL A 96 13.75 22.15 -2.75
N ARG A 97 14.31 22.88 -3.72
CA ARG A 97 15.45 23.76 -3.49
C ARG A 97 14.97 25.12 -3.00
N HIS A 98 15.27 25.46 -1.76
CA HIS A 98 15.04 26.79 -1.22
C HIS A 98 16.20 27.71 -1.60
N PHE A 99 15.91 28.85 -2.24
CA PHE A 99 16.89 29.90 -2.50
C PHE A 99 16.43 31.20 -1.85
N THR A 100 17.37 31.91 -1.23
CA THR A 100 17.14 33.24 -0.65
C THR A 100 17.57 34.29 -1.67
N ILE A 101 16.63 35.15 -2.08
CA ILE A 101 16.94 36.31 -2.92
C ILE A 101 17.04 37.52 -1.99
N ASN A 102 18.26 38.02 -1.75
CA ASN A 102 18.44 39.33 -1.14
C ASN A 102 18.14 40.38 -2.21
N GLY A 103 17.02 41.08 -2.07
CA GLY A 103 16.67 42.21 -2.93
C GLY A 103 17.70 43.32 -2.76
N GLY A 104 18.62 43.43 -3.72
CA GLY A 104 19.54 44.56 -3.81
C GLY A 104 18.78 45.77 -4.34
N VAL A 105 18.82 46.87 -3.57
CA VAL A 105 18.42 48.22 -4.00
C VAL A 105 19.64 48.91 -4.60
#